data_AF-A0A8A3PA91-F1
#
_entry.id   AF-A0A8A3PA91-F1
#
_cell.length_a   1.000
_cell.length_b   1.000
_cell.length_c   1.000
_cell.angle_alpha   90.00
_cell.angle_beta   90.00
_cell.angle_gamma   90.00
#
_symmetry.space_group_name_H-M   'P 1'
#
loop_
_entity.id
_entity.type
_entity.pdbx_description
1 polymer ?
#
loop_
_entity_poly.entity_id
_entity_poly.type
_entity_poly.pdbx_seq_one_letter_code
_entity_poly.pdbx_strand_id
1 'polypeptide(L)'
;MNKSELSPIIYVDWPNAITNESTNFPNQRVAWYGYESQIVLEPGQEYLNSTAADNVFGWGVNQRQPPVFPMLPIDYNSILNTSVYQSQFIYLLAKSSATTDYTVCQMSSSLAVDCSTRYSAGGGSGLLENTCEDPNDEMAYDKSVESPPENVQKDFRNIITEWAVSLALNTGVSNANASIARLLTQFVPTAPSFNTSLPSIAEALASLSGCTLLISAQAATFRHYMNYTVPQEIISPGIYEPFNASISSQSYTSGPIRPWQNIFYLVLIIAFLTNIFCLGYFIRQRGLVTDFTETQNLFALAVNSPPSQRLGGSCAAGPQGDQLNVDFHVEHEEKSSHFYLKEGSISSAFEPPSVELKNRNVGVGLKSRTASSYSMLSNKRSFL
;
A
#
# COMPACT_ATOMS: atom_id res chain seq x y z
N MET A 1 32.44 -12.16 -9.34
CA MET A 1 33.71 -11.54 -9.77
C MET A 1 34.80 -11.92 -8.80
N ASN A 2 35.92 -12.36 -9.31
CA ASN A 2 37.06 -12.82 -8.50
C ASN A 2 37.88 -11.64 -7.96
N LYS A 3 38.65 -11.89 -6.89
CA LYS A 3 39.55 -10.89 -6.29
C LYS A 3 40.52 -10.28 -7.31
N SER A 4 41.11 -11.10 -8.17
CA SER A 4 42.06 -10.64 -9.21
C SER A 4 41.40 -9.77 -10.27
N GLU A 5 40.14 -10.02 -10.62
CA GLU A 5 39.38 -9.25 -11.61
C GLU A 5 39.03 -7.86 -11.10
N LEU A 6 38.81 -7.73 -9.78
CA LEU A 6 38.49 -6.47 -9.13
C LEU A 6 39.73 -5.68 -8.69
N SER A 7 40.90 -6.32 -8.58
CA SER A 7 42.14 -5.68 -8.13
C SER A 7 42.43 -4.29 -8.73
N PRO A 8 42.17 -4.01 -10.03
CA PRO A 8 42.42 -2.67 -10.58
C PRO A 8 41.55 -1.56 -9.97
N ILE A 9 40.39 -1.89 -9.40
CA ILE A 9 39.47 -0.96 -8.71
C ILE A 9 39.54 -1.06 -7.18
N ILE A 10 40.50 -1.81 -6.64
CA ILE A 10 40.76 -1.91 -5.19
C ILE A 10 42.06 -1.17 -4.87
N TYR A 11 41.95 -0.07 -4.15
CA TYR A 11 43.08 0.82 -3.86
C TYR A 11 44.23 0.09 -3.14
N VAL A 12 43.97 -0.73 -2.11
CA VAL A 12 45.02 -1.45 -1.35
C VAL A 12 45.82 -2.46 -2.17
N ASP A 13 45.33 -2.85 -3.36
CA ASP A 13 46.02 -3.76 -4.27
C ASP A 13 46.92 -3.01 -5.28
N TRP A 14 46.91 -1.67 -5.27
CA TRP A 14 47.74 -0.87 -6.18
C TRP A 14 49.23 -0.88 -5.75
N PRO A 15 50.19 -0.82 -6.69
CA PRO A 15 51.62 -0.97 -6.39
C PRO A 15 52.19 0.04 -5.40
N ASN A 16 51.68 1.28 -5.42
CA ASN A 16 52.15 2.40 -4.58
C ASN A 16 51.09 2.85 -3.56
N ALA A 17 50.15 1.98 -3.19
CA ALA A 17 49.09 2.31 -2.25
C ALA A 17 49.63 2.54 -0.84
N ILE A 18 49.21 3.64 -0.21
CA ILE A 18 49.47 3.87 1.21
C ILE A 18 48.41 3.10 2.00
N THR A 19 48.84 2.06 2.71
CA THR A 19 47.93 1.18 3.45
C THR A 19 48.26 1.16 4.93
N ASN A 20 47.23 1.00 5.75
CA ASN A 20 47.33 0.75 7.18
C ASN A 20 46.84 -0.67 7.47
N GLU A 21 47.30 -1.25 8.58
CA GLU A 21 46.71 -2.49 9.08
C GLU A 21 45.39 -2.19 9.80
N SER A 22 44.38 -3.02 9.56
CA SER A 22 43.10 -2.95 10.26
C SER A 22 43.29 -3.23 11.75
N THR A 23 42.76 -2.35 12.59
CA THR A 23 42.78 -2.55 14.05
C THR A 23 41.84 -3.67 14.50
N ASN A 24 40.82 -3.98 13.69
CA ASN A 24 39.72 -4.87 14.06
C ASN A 24 39.86 -6.27 13.43
N PHE A 25 40.64 -6.40 12.36
CA PHE A 25 40.80 -7.66 11.62
C PHE A 25 42.28 -7.91 11.28
N PRO A 26 42.88 -8.99 11.81
CA PRO A 26 44.29 -9.28 11.56
C PRO A 26 44.53 -9.57 10.07
N ASN A 27 45.66 -9.10 9.53
CA ASN A 27 46.09 -9.26 8.14
C ASN A 27 45.22 -8.58 7.07
N GLN A 28 44.28 -7.70 7.45
CA GLN A 28 43.53 -6.89 6.49
C GLN A 28 44.23 -5.54 6.28
N ARG A 29 44.50 -5.21 5.01
CA ARG A 29 44.99 -3.89 4.60
C ARG A 29 43.81 -2.96 4.37
N VAL A 30 43.89 -1.76 4.93
CA VAL A 30 42.88 -0.71 4.78
C VAL A 30 43.56 0.50 4.13
N ALA A 31 42.82 1.20 3.27
CA ALA A 31 43.27 2.47 2.72
C ALA A 31 43.42 3.52 3.84
N TRP A 32 44.37 4.44 3.69
CA TRP A 32 44.49 5.59 4.59
C TRP A 32 43.34 6.60 4.40
N TYR A 33 43.08 7.46 5.39
CA TYR A 33 41.90 8.35 5.48
C TYR A 33 41.73 9.39 4.35
N GLY A 34 42.73 9.56 3.46
CA GLY A 34 42.66 10.48 2.32
C GLY A 34 43.02 9.85 0.99
N TYR A 35 42.90 8.52 0.86
CA TYR A 35 43.28 7.79 -0.35
C TYR A 35 42.61 8.32 -1.62
N GLU A 36 41.44 8.94 -1.49
CA GLU A 36 40.74 9.57 -2.60
C GLU A 36 41.58 10.63 -3.31
N SER A 37 42.44 11.34 -2.56
CA SER A 37 43.36 12.35 -3.14
C SER A 37 44.44 11.75 -4.05
N GLN A 38 44.66 10.44 -4.00
CA GLN A 38 45.60 9.72 -4.84
C GLN A 38 44.94 9.06 -6.04
N ILE A 39 43.61 9.11 -6.12
CA ILE A 39 42.85 8.68 -7.29
C ILE A 39 42.93 9.82 -8.32
N VAL A 40 44.09 9.93 -8.97
CA VAL A 40 44.36 10.91 -10.00
C VAL A 40 44.76 10.17 -11.27
N LEU A 41 44.24 10.60 -12.41
CA LEU A 41 44.70 10.12 -13.71
C LEU A 41 46.15 10.58 -13.92
N GLU A 42 47.04 9.66 -14.30
CA GLU A 42 48.41 10.06 -14.64
C GLU A 42 48.39 10.97 -15.89
N PRO A 43 49.35 11.91 -16.03
CA PRO A 43 49.41 12.78 -17.20
C PRO A 43 49.47 11.98 -18.51
N GLY A 44 48.43 12.11 -19.35
CA GLY A 44 48.29 11.38 -20.60
C GLY A 44 47.40 10.13 -20.55
N GLN A 45 46.88 9.76 -19.36
CA GLN A 45 45.84 8.75 -19.23
C GLN A 45 44.45 9.40 -19.23
N GLU A 46 43.56 8.88 -20.07
CA GLU A 46 42.16 9.32 -20.12
C GLU A 46 41.26 8.54 -19.14
N TYR A 47 41.71 7.37 -18.66
CA TYR A 47 40.94 6.46 -17.82
C TYR A 47 41.84 5.69 -16.83
N LEU A 48 41.28 5.29 -15.69
CA LEU A 48 41.94 4.39 -14.72
C LEU A 48 42.09 2.97 -15.27
N ASN A 49 42.82 2.10 -14.56
CA ASN A 49 43.06 0.72 -14.97
C ASN A 49 41.78 -0.03 -15.38
N SER A 50 41.85 -0.74 -16.50
CA SER A 50 40.75 -1.56 -17.02
C SER A 50 40.49 -2.79 -16.15
N THR A 51 39.21 -3.15 -15.99
CA THR A 51 38.75 -4.34 -15.26
C THR A 51 37.92 -5.26 -16.15
N ALA A 52 37.73 -6.51 -15.71
CA ALA A 52 36.78 -7.43 -16.34
C ALA A 52 35.31 -6.92 -16.27
N ALA A 53 35.02 -5.98 -15.37
CA ALA A 53 33.70 -5.41 -15.16
C ALA A 53 33.40 -4.23 -16.11
N ASP A 54 34.40 -3.74 -16.86
CA ASP A 54 34.26 -2.55 -17.71
C ASP A 54 33.14 -2.72 -18.74
N ASN A 55 33.04 -3.88 -19.38
CA ASN A 55 32.00 -4.16 -20.38
C ASN A 55 30.60 -4.21 -19.77
N VAL A 56 30.46 -4.62 -18.50
CA VAL A 56 29.16 -4.74 -17.83
C VAL A 56 28.63 -3.37 -17.42
N PHE A 57 29.51 -2.50 -16.92
CA PHE A 57 29.13 -1.18 -16.41
C PHE A 57 29.41 -0.04 -17.40
N GLY A 58 29.99 -0.35 -18.56
CA GLY A 58 30.39 0.62 -19.57
C GLY A 58 31.50 1.57 -19.11
N TRP A 59 32.41 1.10 -18.25
CA TRP A 59 33.59 1.89 -17.85
C TRP A 59 34.57 2.03 -19.01
N GLY A 60 35.28 3.16 -19.10
CA GLY A 60 36.21 3.47 -20.18
C GLY A 60 35.56 3.97 -21.48
N VAL A 61 34.30 3.59 -21.75
CA VAL A 61 33.52 4.16 -22.87
C VAL A 61 33.02 5.55 -22.48
N ASN A 62 33.15 6.54 -23.37
CA ASN A 62 32.73 7.93 -23.15
C ASN A 62 33.36 8.58 -21.90
N GLN A 63 34.64 8.28 -21.61
CA GLN A 63 35.39 8.84 -20.45
C GLN A 63 34.72 8.54 -19.10
N ARG A 64 33.96 7.45 -19.01
CA ARG A 64 33.33 7.02 -17.76
C ARG A 64 34.33 6.33 -16.85
N GLN A 65 34.62 6.95 -15.72
CA GLN A 65 35.59 6.44 -14.76
C GLN A 65 35.04 5.28 -13.91
N PRO A 66 35.80 4.19 -13.72
CA PRO A 66 35.42 3.13 -12.79
C PRO A 66 35.51 3.64 -11.33
N PRO A 67 34.67 3.12 -10.42
CA PRO A 67 34.78 3.41 -8.98
C PRO A 67 36.05 2.77 -8.42
N VAL A 68 36.69 3.42 -7.44
CA VAL A 68 37.83 2.84 -6.72
C VAL A 68 37.46 2.62 -5.27
N PHE A 69 37.36 1.37 -4.85
CA PHE A 69 37.05 1.03 -3.47
C PHE A 69 38.33 1.05 -2.62
N PRO A 70 38.25 1.47 -1.35
CA PRO A 70 39.41 1.52 -0.46
C PRO A 70 39.99 0.13 -0.21
N MET A 71 39.14 -0.89 -0.08
CA MET A 71 39.52 -2.28 0.17
C MET A 71 38.40 -3.24 -0.24
N LEU A 72 38.68 -4.54 -0.15
CA LEU A 72 37.65 -5.57 -0.29
C LEU A 72 36.89 -5.75 1.03
N PRO A 73 35.55 -5.81 1.00
CA PRO A 73 34.76 -6.11 2.19
C PRO A 73 34.98 -7.56 2.64
N ILE A 74 34.90 -7.78 3.95
CA ILE A 74 34.79 -9.13 4.53
C ILE A 74 33.38 -9.70 4.32
N ASP A 75 33.20 -10.98 4.61
CA ASP A 75 31.89 -11.63 4.55
C ASP A 75 30.81 -10.86 5.32
N TYR A 76 29.61 -10.81 4.72
CA TYR A 76 28.43 -10.09 5.21
C TYR A 76 28.53 -8.56 5.26
N ASN A 77 29.53 -7.97 4.61
CA ASN A 77 29.68 -6.52 4.55
C ASN A 77 29.59 -5.97 3.12
N SER A 78 29.35 -4.67 3.05
CA SER A 78 29.33 -3.88 1.83
C SER A 78 30.09 -2.57 2.00
N ILE A 79 30.67 -2.09 0.90
CA ILE A 79 31.37 -0.80 0.80
C ILE A 79 30.70 -0.01 -0.32
N LEU A 80 30.41 1.26 -0.03
CA LEU A 80 29.81 2.18 -0.97
C LEU A 80 30.91 3.07 -1.56
N ASN A 81 30.92 3.25 -2.87
CA ASN A 81 31.68 4.31 -3.53
C ASN A 81 30.73 5.30 -4.18
N THR A 82 30.83 6.55 -3.73
CA THR A 82 30.16 7.69 -4.34
C THR A 82 31.15 8.74 -4.79
N SER A 83 32.47 8.56 -4.66
CA SER A 83 33.46 9.62 -4.87
C SER A 83 33.82 9.90 -6.34
N VAL A 84 33.27 9.13 -7.28
CA VAL A 84 33.52 9.33 -8.72
C VAL A 84 32.97 10.69 -9.17
N TYR A 85 33.87 11.55 -9.66
CA TYR A 85 33.54 12.91 -10.11
C TYR A 85 32.52 12.89 -11.25
N GLN A 86 31.46 13.71 -11.13
CA GLN A 86 30.35 13.82 -12.10
C GLN A 86 29.64 12.50 -12.47
N SER A 87 29.78 11.45 -11.66
CA SER A 87 29.05 10.19 -11.89
C SER A 87 27.56 10.35 -11.64
N GLN A 88 26.74 9.81 -12.54
CA GLN A 88 25.29 9.63 -12.39
C GLN A 88 24.91 8.41 -11.52
N PHE A 89 25.92 7.71 -11.02
CA PHE A 89 25.76 6.39 -10.41
C PHE A 89 26.44 6.33 -9.05
N ILE A 90 25.86 5.52 -8.16
CA ILE A 90 26.55 5.01 -6.98
C ILE A 90 26.91 3.54 -7.18
N TYR A 91 28.01 3.11 -6.57
CA TYR A 91 28.48 1.74 -6.67
C TYR A 91 28.57 1.10 -5.29
N LEU A 92 28.10 -0.15 -5.21
CA LEU A 92 28.14 -0.95 -3.99
C LEU A 92 28.95 -2.21 -4.26
N LEU A 93 29.98 -2.43 -3.47
CA LEU A 93 30.77 -3.67 -3.47
C LEU A 93 30.36 -4.49 -2.25
N ALA A 94 29.87 -5.71 -2.45
CA ALA A 94 29.37 -6.57 -1.39
C ALA A 94 30.03 -7.95 -1.42
N LYS A 95 30.19 -8.55 -0.23
CA LYS A 95 30.76 -9.88 -0.07
C LYS A 95 29.82 -10.79 0.72
N SER A 96 29.40 -11.89 0.09
CA SER A 96 28.63 -12.96 0.73
C SER A 96 29.55 -14.05 1.25
N SER A 97 29.17 -14.69 2.35
CA SER A 97 29.85 -15.90 2.84
C SER A 97 29.55 -17.13 1.97
N ALA A 98 28.51 -17.07 1.14
CA ALA A 98 28.05 -18.22 0.36
C ALA A 98 28.88 -18.46 -0.91
N THR A 99 29.71 -17.48 -1.30
CA THR A 99 30.54 -17.54 -2.51
C THR A 99 31.95 -17.04 -2.20
N THR A 100 32.94 -17.44 -3.00
CA THR A 100 34.30 -16.86 -2.97
C THR A 100 34.38 -15.52 -3.70
N ASP A 101 33.39 -15.26 -4.54
CA ASP A 101 33.27 -14.10 -5.38
C ASP A 101 32.76 -12.86 -4.64
N TYR A 102 32.98 -11.71 -5.27
CA TYR A 102 32.45 -10.42 -4.89
C TYR A 102 31.36 -10.00 -5.89
N THR A 103 30.39 -9.24 -5.38
CA THR A 103 29.29 -8.68 -6.17
C THR A 103 29.41 -7.17 -6.21
N VAL A 104 29.39 -6.62 -7.43
CA VAL A 104 29.36 -5.17 -7.67
C VAL A 104 27.96 -4.82 -8.16
N CYS A 105 27.34 -3.83 -7.54
CA CYS A 105 26.06 -3.26 -7.96
C CYS A 105 26.25 -1.80 -8.33
N GLN A 106 25.49 -1.35 -9.32
CA GLN A 106 25.40 0.04 -9.73
C GLN A 106 23.94 0.47 -9.60
N MET A 107 23.71 1.66 -9.05
CA MET A 107 22.36 2.24 -8.97
C MET A 107 22.33 3.61 -9.65
N SER A 108 21.22 3.88 -10.33
CA SER A 108 20.88 5.14 -10.98
C SER A 108 19.38 5.36 -10.94
N SER A 109 18.95 6.60 -11.18
CA SER A 109 17.55 6.93 -11.38
C SER A 109 17.38 7.67 -12.71
N SER A 110 16.33 7.32 -13.42
CA SER A 110 15.87 8.02 -14.62
C SER A 110 14.37 8.24 -14.50
N LEU A 111 13.85 9.16 -15.30
CA LEU A 111 12.41 9.28 -15.47
C LEU A 111 11.97 8.18 -16.44
N ALA A 112 11.02 7.33 -16.03
CA ALA A 112 10.42 6.35 -16.92
C ALA A 112 9.34 7.06 -17.74
N VAL A 113 9.67 7.38 -18.99
CA VAL A 113 8.85 8.24 -19.86
C VAL A 113 7.71 7.47 -20.54
N ASP A 114 7.84 6.15 -20.64
CA ASP A 114 6.88 5.21 -21.20
C ASP A 114 5.84 4.72 -20.17
N CYS A 115 5.79 5.38 -19.00
CA CYS A 115 4.90 5.02 -17.92
C CYS A 115 3.77 6.05 -17.73
N SER A 116 2.61 5.57 -17.30
CA SER A 116 1.55 6.37 -16.69
C SER A 116 1.28 5.94 -15.26
N THR A 117 0.78 6.88 -14.45
CA THR A 117 0.43 6.65 -13.05
C THR A 117 -1.07 6.82 -12.86
N ARG A 118 -1.72 5.80 -12.31
CA ARG A 118 -3.14 5.81 -11.97
C ARG A 118 -3.31 5.78 -10.46
N TYR A 119 -3.96 6.82 -9.94
CA TYR A 119 -4.38 6.85 -8.55
C TYR A 119 -5.89 6.68 -8.45
N SER A 120 -6.33 5.66 -7.70
CA SER A 120 -7.73 5.37 -7.44
C SER A 120 -8.01 5.55 -5.94
N ALA A 121 -8.81 6.55 -5.57
CA ALA A 121 -9.22 6.79 -4.18
C ALA A 121 -10.69 6.41 -3.96
N GLY A 122 -10.95 5.56 -2.96
CA GLY A 122 -12.29 5.17 -2.52
C GLY A 122 -12.53 5.48 -1.04
N GLY A 123 -13.72 5.16 -0.53
CA GLY A 123 -14.13 5.50 0.85
C GLY A 123 -13.31 4.84 1.97
N GLY A 124 -12.43 3.87 1.67
CA GLY A 124 -11.59 3.19 2.66
C GLY A 124 -10.09 3.13 2.37
N SER A 125 -9.65 3.46 1.15
CA SER A 125 -8.21 3.43 0.79
C SER A 125 -7.95 4.12 -0.55
N GLY A 126 -6.67 4.44 -0.79
CA GLY A 126 -6.13 4.82 -2.09
C GLY A 126 -5.23 3.72 -2.65
N LEU A 127 -5.30 3.49 -3.96
CA LEU A 127 -4.44 2.59 -4.71
C LEU A 127 -3.67 3.40 -5.75
N LEU A 128 -2.34 3.31 -5.73
CA LEU A 128 -1.45 3.92 -6.71
C LEU A 128 -0.82 2.80 -7.55
N GLU A 129 -1.07 2.83 -8.85
CA GLU A 129 -0.58 1.85 -9.82
C GLU A 129 0.16 2.57 -10.92
N ASN A 130 1.24 1.95 -11.40
CA ASN A 130 1.98 2.43 -12.56
C ASN A 130 1.80 1.42 -13.69
N THR A 131 1.51 1.91 -14.90
CA THR A 131 1.48 1.10 -16.13
C THR A 131 2.66 1.55 -16.97
N CYS A 132 3.57 0.65 -17.28
CA CYS A 132 4.80 0.90 -18.04
C CYS A 132 4.92 -0.12 -19.16
N GLU A 133 5.71 0.17 -20.19
CA GLU A 133 5.99 -0.74 -21.31
C GLU A 133 4.74 -1.19 -22.12
N ASP A 134 3.60 -0.49 -21.98
CA ASP A 134 2.40 -0.75 -22.79
C ASP A 134 2.33 0.25 -23.98
N PRO A 135 2.50 -0.22 -25.23
CA PRO A 135 2.44 0.68 -26.39
C PRO A 135 1.08 1.35 -26.57
N ASN A 136 0.00 0.75 -26.03
CA ASN A 136 -1.37 1.27 -26.13
C ASN A 136 -1.73 2.25 -25.01
N ASP A 137 -0.82 2.53 -24.07
CA ASP A 137 -1.09 3.48 -22.99
C ASP A 137 -1.07 4.91 -23.53
N GLU A 138 -2.24 5.47 -23.86
CA GLU A 138 -2.39 6.85 -24.33
C GLU A 138 -2.01 7.90 -23.27
N MET A 139 -1.94 7.51 -21.99
CA MET A 139 -1.63 8.40 -20.87
C MET A 139 -0.15 8.36 -20.46
N ALA A 140 0.69 7.62 -21.19
CA ALA A 140 2.13 7.59 -20.98
C ALA A 140 2.74 9.00 -21.08
N TYR A 141 3.77 9.25 -20.26
CA TYR A 141 4.36 10.59 -20.13
C TYR A 141 4.95 11.11 -21.45
N ASP A 142 5.60 10.25 -22.24
CA ASP A 142 6.17 10.52 -23.56
C ASP A 142 5.14 11.01 -24.60
N LYS A 143 3.86 10.62 -24.48
CA LYS A 143 2.76 11.09 -25.31
C LYS A 143 2.21 12.45 -24.87
N SER A 144 2.52 12.87 -23.64
CA SER A 144 2.01 14.11 -23.04
C SER A 144 2.95 15.30 -23.20
N VAL A 145 4.25 15.08 -23.43
CA VAL A 145 5.28 16.12 -23.55
C VAL A 145 6.08 15.97 -24.83
N GLU A 146 6.47 17.10 -25.42
CA GLU A 146 7.39 17.12 -26.56
C GLU A 146 8.82 16.88 -26.07
N SER A 147 9.53 15.91 -26.67
CA SER A 147 10.93 15.56 -26.35
C SER A 147 11.16 15.13 -24.88
N PRO A 148 10.63 13.97 -24.46
CA PRO A 148 10.84 13.47 -23.10
C PRO A 148 12.33 13.19 -22.80
N PRO A 149 12.79 13.39 -21.56
CA PRO A 149 14.20 13.17 -21.20
C PRO A 149 14.50 11.68 -21.07
N GLU A 150 15.47 11.19 -21.85
CA GLU A 150 15.96 9.80 -21.72
C GLU A 150 17.17 9.68 -20.79
N ASN A 151 17.65 10.79 -20.23
CA ASN A 151 18.90 10.84 -19.50
C ASN A 151 18.75 10.43 -18.02
N VAL A 152 19.80 9.79 -17.51
CA VAL A 152 19.95 9.49 -16.08
C VAL A 152 20.12 10.79 -15.29
N GLN A 153 19.40 10.90 -14.18
CA GLN A 153 19.42 12.07 -13.30
C GLN A 153 20.76 12.16 -12.56
N LYS A 154 21.51 13.26 -12.79
CA LYS A 154 22.82 13.48 -12.16
C LYS A 154 22.70 13.72 -10.66
N ASP A 155 21.66 14.45 -10.25
CA ASP A 155 21.45 14.85 -8.85
C ASP A 155 20.98 13.70 -7.96
N PHE A 156 20.49 12.61 -8.56
CA PHE A 156 20.09 11.40 -7.82
C PHE A 156 21.21 10.88 -6.93
N ARG A 157 22.47 10.96 -7.39
CA ARG A 157 23.65 10.56 -6.61
C ARG A 157 23.70 11.25 -5.24
N ASN A 158 23.37 12.54 -5.15
CA ASN A 158 23.44 13.29 -3.90
C ASN A 158 22.41 12.79 -2.90
N ILE A 159 21.17 12.55 -3.35
CA ILE A 159 20.08 12.05 -2.51
C ILE A 159 20.34 10.61 -2.06
N ILE A 160 20.73 9.75 -3.00
CA ILE A 160 20.90 8.32 -2.72
C ILE A 160 22.16 8.04 -1.88
N THR A 161 23.17 8.91 -1.91
CA THR A 161 24.35 8.80 -1.04
C THR A 161 23.96 8.91 0.44
N GLU A 162 23.15 9.92 0.79
CA GLU A 162 22.68 10.11 2.16
C GLU A 162 21.81 8.95 2.64
N TRP A 163 20.93 8.44 1.75
CA TRP A 163 20.15 7.24 2.02
C TRP A 163 21.04 6.01 2.28
N ALA A 164 22.05 5.78 1.44
CA ALA A 164 22.91 4.61 1.55
C ALA A 164 23.76 4.64 2.83
N VAL A 165 24.26 5.82 3.21
CA VAL A 165 24.98 6.01 4.48
C VAL A 165 24.02 5.83 5.67
N SER A 166 22.80 6.35 5.59
CA SER A 166 21.77 6.19 6.64
C SER A 166 21.37 4.72 6.85
N LEU A 167 21.36 3.91 5.79
CA LEU A 167 21.13 2.47 5.86
C LEU A 167 22.38 1.65 6.23
N ALA A 168 23.49 2.32 6.60
CA ALA A 168 24.74 1.69 6.99
C ALA A 168 25.35 0.78 5.90
N LEU A 169 25.09 1.07 4.62
CA LEU A 169 25.60 0.29 3.48
C LEU A 169 27.12 0.45 3.27
N ASN A 170 27.75 1.43 3.92
CA ASN A 170 29.19 1.69 3.84
C ASN A 170 30.00 1.15 5.04
N THR A 171 29.37 0.36 5.92
CA THR A 171 30.01 -0.14 7.15
C THR A 171 31.09 -1.18 6.92
N GLY A 172 31.25 -1.69 5.69
CA GLY A 172 32.37 -2.55 5.32
C GLY A 172 33.72 -1.86 5.40
N VAL A 173 33.78 -0.52 5.39
CA VAL A 173 35.05 0.22 5.59
C VAL A 173 35.61 0.01 7.01
N SER A 174 34.74 -0.08 8.01
CA SER A 174 35.11 -0.31 9.42
C SER A 174 34.86 -1.75 9.89
N ASN A 175 34.37 -2.62 8.99
CA ASN A 175 33.91 -3.98 9.28
C ASN A 175 32.87 -4.06 10.41
N ALA A 176 31.94 -3.11 10.47
CA ALA A 176 31.00 -3.00 11.58
C ALA A 176 29.80 -3.98 11.52
N ASN A 177 29.74 -4.87 10.52
CA ASN A 177 28.73 -5.93 10.39
C ASN A 177 27.28 -5.43 10.51
N ALA A 178 26.91 -4.42 9.71
CA ALA A 178 25.54 -3.92 9.71
C ALA A 178 24.54 -5.03 9.34
N SER A 179 23.41 -5.08 10.06
CA SER A 179 22.34 -6.05 9.82
C SER A 179 21.77 -5.97 8.40
N ILE A 180 21.64 -4.76 7.86
CA ILE A 180 21.18 -4.53 6.48
C ILE A 180 22.18 -5.08 5.46
N ALA A 181 23.48 -4.82 5.63
CA ALA A 181 24.51 -5.38 4.75
C ALA A 181 24.53 -6.92 4.80
N ARG A 182 24.34 -7.51 5.99
CA ARG A 182 24.20 -8.97 6.16
C ARG A 182 22.96 -9.53 5.46
N LEU A 183 21.85 -8.80 5.43
CA LEU A 183 20.65 -9.23 4.72
C LEU A 183 20.85 -9.13 3.20
N LEU A 184 21.38 -8.00 2.71
CA LEU A 184 21.63 -7.81 1.28
C LEU A 184 22.61 -8.85 0.70
N THR A 185 23.64 -9.20 1.45
CA THR A 185 24.62 -10.21 1.04
C THR A 185 24.07 -11.64 0.98
N GLN A 186 22.90 -11.91 1.57
CA GLN A 186 22.20 -13.20 1.41
C GLN A 186 21.45 -13.29 0.08
N PHE A 187 21.13 -12.16 -0.56
CA PHE A 187 20.54 -12.09 -1.90
C PHE A 187 21.58 -12.16 -3.02
N VAL A 188 22.86 -12.35 -2.68
CA VAL A 188 23.92 -12.58 -3.67
C VAL A 188 23.74 -13.96 -4.28
N PRO A 189 23.63 -14.06 -5.62
CA PRO A 189 23.46 -15.34 -6.28
C PRO A 189 24.72 -16.20 -6.13
N THR A 190 24.53 -17.49 -5.82
CA THR A 190 25.62 -18.47 -5.70
C THR A 190 26.00 -19.13 -7.02
N ALA A 191 25.10 -19.06 -8.01
CA ALA A 191 25.27 -19.55 -9.36
C ALA A 191 25.02 -18.41 -10.36
N PRO A 192 25.51 -18.50 -11.61
CA PRO A 192 25.28 -17.49 -12.65
C PRO A 192 23.84 -17.53 -13.22
N SER A 193 22.85 -17.64 -12.34
CA SER A 193 21.42 -17.66 -12.66
C SER A 193 20.64 -17.03 -11.53
N PHE A 194 19.68 -16.16 -11.86
CA PHE A 194 18.78 -15.59 -10.87
C PHE A 194 17.83 -16.66 -10.31
N ASN A 195 17.58 -16.60 -9.00
CA ASN A 195 16.61 -17.47 -8.35
C ASN A 195 15.23 -16.84 -8.47
N THR A 196 14.25 -17.55 -9.04
CA THR A 196 12.88 -17.04 -9.19
C THR A 196 12.11 -16.95 -7.86
N SER A 197 12.60 -17.58 -6.80
CA SER A 197 11.95 -17.63 -5.48
C SER A 197 12.57 -16.69 -4.45
N LEU A 198 13.69 -16.04 -4.77
CA LEU A 198 14.36 -15.09 -3.88
C LEU A 198 14.69 -13.81 -4.64
N PRO A 199 14.45 -12.63 -4.05
CA PRO A 199 14.83 -11.40 -4.71
C PRO A 199 16.35 -11.33 -4.86
N SER A 200 16.80 -10.73 -5.95
CA SER A 200 18.18 -10.34 -6.16
C SER A 200 18.55 -9.14 -5.26
N ILE A 201 19.86 -8.94 -5.06
CA ILE A 201 20.35 -7.74 -4.37
C ILE A 201 19.88 -6.44 -5.05
N ALA A 202 19.70 -6.44 -6.38
CA ALA A 202 19.21 -5.28 -7.12
C ALA A 202 17.75 -4.97 -6.80
N GLU A 203 16.88 -5.98 -6.79
CA GLU A 203 15.47 -5.83 -6.42
C GLU A 203 15.32 -5.40 -4.95
N ALA A 204 16.15 -5.95 -4.06
CA ALA A 204 16.17 -5.53 -2.66
C ALA A 204 16.58 -4.06 -2.51
N LEU A 205 17.62 -3.61 -3.22
CA LEU A 205 18.07 -2.22 -3.20
C LEU A 205 17.01 -1.26 -3.78
N ALA A 206 16.34 -1.65 -4.86
CA ALA A 206 15.24 -0.88 -5.46
C ALA A 206 14.04 -0.75 -4.51
N SER A 207 13.69 -1.82 -3.81
CA SER A 207 12.63 -1.80 -2.80
C SER A 207 12.98 -0.88 -1.62
N LEU A 208 14.23 -0.94 -1.13
CA LEU A 208 14.70 -0.12 -0.02
C LEU A 208 14.79 1.39 -0.38
N SER A 209 15.03 1.74 -1.65
CA SER A 209 15.11 3.12 -2.10
C SER A 209 13.76 3.71 -2.53
N GLY A 210 12.72 2.89 -2.72
CA GLY A 210 11.42 3.31 -3.24
C GLY A 210 10.74 4.41 -2.42
N CYS A 211 10.75 4.32 -1.09
CA CYS A 211 10.21 5.38 -0.23
C CYS A 211 10.99 6.69 -0.37
N THR A 212 12.31 6.63 -0.51
CA THR A 212 13.16 7.80 -0.73
C THR A 212 12.86 8.46 -2.07
N LEU A 213 12.64 7.66 -3.12
CA LEU A 213 12.21 8.14 -4.43
C LEU A 213 10.84 8.84 -4.35
N LEU A 214 9.86 8.24 -3.67
CA LEU A 214 8.54 8.86 -3.48
C LEU A 214 8.60 10.18 -2.70
N ILE A 215 9.42 10.25 -1.65
CA ILE A 215 9.64 11.50 -0.90
C ILE A 215 10.35 12.53 -1.78
N SER A 216 11.31 12.12 -2.60
CA SER A 216 12.02 13.03 -3.52
C SER A 216 11.14 13.58 -4.63
N ALA A 217 10.06 12.89 -4.99
CA ALA A 217 9.07 13.37 -5.94
C ALA A 217 8.12 14.42 -5.33
N GLN A 218 8.09 14.56 -4.01
CA GLN A 218 7.23 15.56 -3.36
C GLN A 218 7.72 16.97 -3.70
N ALA A 219 6.80 17.80 -4.20
CA ALA A 219 7.09 19.17 -4.65
C ALA A 219 8.12 19.26 -5.79
N ALA A 220 8.41 18.15 -6.48
CA ALA A 220 9.10 18.18 -7.76
C ALA A 220 8.19 18.79 -8.84
N THR A 221 8.81 19.42 -9.84
CA THR A 221 8.10 19.93 -11.03
C THR A 221 7.51 18.78 -11.85
N PHE A 222 6.37 19.01 -12.49
CA PHE A 222 5.79 18.07 -13.47
C PHE A 222 6.47 18.16 -14.83
N ARG A 223 7.37 19.12 -15.03
CA ARG A 223 8.11 19.34 -16.27
C ARG A 223 9.52 18.80 -16.13
N HIS A 224 10.04 18.27 -17.23
CA HIS A 224 11.42 17.80 -17.28
C HIS A 224 12.46 18.92 -17.47
N TYR A 225 12.02 20.17 -17.53
CA TYR A 225 12.86 21.35 -17.75
C TYR A 225 12.44 22.50 -16.85
N MET A 226 13.41 23.36 -16.51
CA MET A 226 13.20 24.55 -15.69
C MET A 226 12.87 25.74 -16.59
N ASN A 227 11.61 26.19 -16.59
CA ASN A 227 11.13 27.33 -17.40
C ASN A 227 11.09 28.66 -16.63
N TYR A 228 11.72 28.71 -15.46
CA TYR A 228 11.70 29.89 -14.61
C TYR A 228 13.10 30.48 -14.47
N THR A 229 13.24 31.76 -14.78
CA THR A 229 14.48 32.51 -14.56
C THR A 229 14.49 33.03 -13.14
N VAL A 230 15.00 32.24 -12.19
CA VAL A 230 15.10 32.61 -10.77
C VAL A 230 16.56 32.66 -10.32
N PRO A 231 16.93 33.60 -9.41
CA PRO A 231 18.25 33.59 -8.80
C PRO A 231 18.49 32.25 -8.11
N GLN A 232 19.66 31.64 -8.35
CA GLN A 232 20.10 30.40 -7.70
C GLN A 232 19.24 29.16 -7.98
N GLU A 233 18.38 29.18 -9.01
CA GLU A 233 17.48 28.06 -9.38
C GLU A 233 16.48 27.65 -8.27
N ILE A 234 16.34 28.46 -7.22
CA ILE A 234 15.44 28.20 -6.10
C ILE A 234 14.15 29.01 -6.29
N ILE A 235 13.04 28.32 -6.46
CA ILE A 235 11.71 28.94 -6.50
C ILE A 235 11.16 29.05 -5.07
N SER A 236 11.11 30.27 -4.52
CA SER A 236 10.51 30.54 -3.21
C SER A 236 9.67 31.82 -3.25
N PRO A 237 8.34 31.75 -2.99
CA PRO A 237 7.54 30.56 -2.67
C PRO A 237 7.31 29.66 -3.88
N GLY A 238 7.01 28.37 -3.65
CA GLY A 238 6.68 27.41 -4.71
C GLY A 238 5.52 27.88 -5.60
N ILE A 239 5.58 27.54 -6.89
CA ILE A 239 4.61 27.96 -7.90
C ILE A 239 3.70 26.79 -8.26
N TYR A 240 2.42 27.04 -8.47
CA TYR A 240 1.49 26.03 -9.00
C TYR A 240 1.75 25.80 -10.49
N GLU A 241 2.04 24.56 -10.87
CA GLU A 241 2.22 24.16 -12.26
C GLU A 241 0.98 23.43 -12.78
N PRO A 242 0.48 23.77 -13.98
CA PRO A 242 -0.54 22.98 -14.65
C PRO A 242 0.08 21.70 -15.22
N PHE A 243 -0.63 20.58 -15.06
CA PHE A 243 -0.29 19.30 -15.66
C PHE A 243 -1.54 18.65 -16.27
N ASN A 244 -1.35 17.83 -17.30
CA ASN A 244 -2.43 17.11 -17.94
C ASN A 244 -2.85 15.92 -17.07
N ALA A 245 -4.13 15.88 -16.67
CA ALA A 245 -4.66 14.79 -15.86
C ALA A 245 -6.10 14.48 -16.27
N SER A 246 -6.40 13.17 -16.32
CA SER A 246 -7.75 12.66 -16.53
C SER A 246 -8.33 12.23 -15.20
N ILE A 247 -9.41 12.88 -14.76
CA ILE A 247 -10.06 12.58 -13.49
C ILE A 247 -11.40 11.91 -13.78
N SER A 248 -11.57 10.68 -13.28
CA SER A 248 -12.86 10.01 -13.24
C SER A 248 -13.33 9.90 -11.80
N SER A 249 -14.55 10.35 -11.52
CA SER A 249 -15.14 10.25 -10.18
C SER A 249 -16.42 9.43 -10.26
N GLN A 250 -16.52 8.42 -9.40
CA GLN A 250 -17.77 7.70 -9.15
C GLN A 250 -18.34 8.25 -7.84
N SER A 251 -19.23 9.23 -7.95
CA SER A 251 -20.02 9.67 -6.81
C SER A 251 -21.28 8.81 -6.70
N TYR A 252 -21.66 8.41 -5.49
CA TYR A 252 -23.06 8.05 -5.18
C TYR A 252 -23.88 9.33 -5.37
N THR A 253 -24.28 9.54 -6.61
CA THR A 253 -24.87 10.80 -7.04
C THR A 253 -26.36 10.76 -6.71
N SER A 254 -26.73 11.38 -5.59
CA SER A 254 -27.82 12.37 -5.65
C SER A 254 -27.25 13.59 -6.39
N GLY A 255 -26.96 13.42 -7.67
CA GLY A 255 -26.23 14.37 -8.49
C GLY A 255 -27.06 15.59 -8.88
N PRO A 256 -26.46 16.60 -9.52
CA PRO A 256 -27.17 17.78 -10.00
C PRO A 256 -28.30 17.37 -10.95
N ILE A 257 -29.42 18.08 -10.85
CA ILE A 257 -30.67 17.81 -11.57
C ILE A 257 -30.37 17.68 -13.07
N ARG A 258 -30.42 16.45 -13.59
CA ARG A 258 -30.28 16.20 -15.02
C ARG A 258 -31.66 16.34 -15.67
N PRO A 259 -31.78 16.91 -16.89
CA PRO A 259 -33.07 17.18 -17.50
C PRO A 259 -33.97 15.93 -17.67
N TRP A 260 -33.38 14.73 -17.80
CA TRP A 260 -34.13 13.48 -17.89
C TRP A 260 -34.80 13.06 -16.58
N GLN A 261 -34.31 13.53 -15.42
CA GLN A 261 -34.88 13.20 -14.11
C GLN A 261 -36.29 13.78 -13.93
N ASN A 262 -36.72 14.69 -14.81
CA ASN A 262 -38.08 15.21 -14.82
C ASN A 262 -39.13 14.10 -15.02
N ILE A 263 -38.75 12.95 -15.60
CA ILE A 263 -39.66 11.81 -15.75
C ILE A 263 -40.08 11.20 -14.39
N PHE A 264 -39.23 11.32 -13.35
CA PHE A 264 -39.58 10.84 -12.01
C PHE A 264 -40.67 11.69 -11.35
N TYR A 265 -40.85 12.95 -11.72
CA TYR A 265 -41.98 13.75 -11.23
C TYR A 265 -43.32 13.18 -11.68
N LEU A 266 -43.38 12.56 -12.86
CA LEU A 266 -44.58 11.88 -13.33
C LEU A 266 -44.93 10.69 -12.41
N VAL A 267 -43.93 9.86 -12.06
CA VAL A 267 -44.10 8.74 -11.13
C VAL A 267 -44.50 9.23 -9.74
N LEU A 268 -43.86 10.30 -9.24
CA LEU A 268 -44.17 10.90 -7.94
C LEU A 268 -45.59 11.46 -7.90
N ILE A 269 -46.07 12.09 -8.98
CA ILE A 269 -47.45 12.57 -9.08
C ILE A 269 -48.43 11.40 -9.05
N ILE A 270 -48.16 10.31 -9.77
CA ILE A 270 -49.02 9.11 -9.74
C ILE A 270 -49.04 8.50 -8.33
N ALA A 271 -47.88 8.36 -7.69
CA ALA A 271 -47.80 7.85 -6.32
C ALA A 271 -48.56 8.75 -5.33
N PHE A 272 -48.44 10.07 -5.48
CA PHE A 272 -49.16 11.04 -4.67
C PHE A 272 -50.68 10.94 -4.87
N LEU A 273 -51.16 10.85 -6.11
CA LEU A 273 -52.58 10.67 -6.43
C LEU A 273 -53.12 9.34 -5.90
N THR A 274 -52.32 8.27 -5.98
CA THR A 274 -52.69 6.95 -5.44
C THR A 274 -52.83 7.02 -3.92
N ASN A 275 -51.91 7.70 -3.23
CA ASN A 275 -52.01 7.91 -1.79
C ASN A 275 -53.22 8.78 -1.40
N ILE A 276 -53.55 9.82 -2.17
CA ILE A 276 -54.80 10.60 -1.98
C ILE A 276 -56.03 9.73 -2.15
N PHE A 277 -56.05 8.87 -3.18
CA PHE A 277 -57.16 7.96 -3.41
C PHE A 277 -57.34 6.96 -2.26
N CYS A 278 -56.24 6.36 -1.79
CA CYS A 278 -56.24 5.49 -0.61
C CYS A 278 -56.71 6.24 0.65
N LEU A 279 -56.27 7.47 0.86
CA LEU A 279 -56.72 8.30 1.97
C LEU A 279 -58.22 8.59 1.90
N GLY A 280 -58.73 8.96 0.72
CA GLY A 280 -60.16 9.18 0.48
C GLY A 280 -60.99 7.92 0.73
N TYR A 281 -60.49 6.76 0.29
CA TYR A 281 -61.08 5.46 0.57
C TYR A 281 -61.15 5.18 2.08
N PHE A 282 -60.06 5.36 2.83
CA PHE A 282 -60.08 5.14 4.28
C PHE A 282 -60.99 6.10 5.04
N ILE A 283 -61.14 7.36 4.59
CA ILE A 283 -62.07 8.32 5.19
C ILE A 283 -63.52 7.92 4.94
N ARG A 284 -63.84 7.38 3.75
CA ARG A 284 -65.20 7.01 3.36
C ARG A 284 -65.62 5.64 3.91
N GLN A 285 -64.73 4.67 3.97
CA GLN A 285 -64.96 3.32 4.48
C GLN A 285 -64.55 3.16 5.96
N ARG A 286 -64.75 4.21 6.78
CA ARG A 286 -64.50 4.14 8.23
C ARG A 286 -65.24 2.94 8.83
N GLY A 287 -64.49 1.95 9.32
CA GLY A 287 -65.01 0.79 10.07
C GLY A 287 -65.13 -0.53 9.32
N LEU A 288 -64.67 -0.65 8.06
CA LEU A 288 -64.71 -1.94 7.33
C LEU A 288 -63.48 -2.82 7.54
N VAL A 289 -62.40 -2.28 8.08
CA VAL A 289 -61.16 -3.02 8.37
C VAL A 289 -60.83 -2.77 9.84
N THR A 290 -61.05 -3.78 10.68
CA THR A 290 -60.49 -3.80 12.03
C THR A 290 -58.99 -3.98 11.90
N ASP A 291 -58.26 -2.89 12.16
CA ASP A 291 -56.82 -2.93 12.20
C ASP A 291 -56.37 -3.61 13.50
N PHE A 292 -55.94 -4.87 13.41
CA PHE A 292 -55.40 -5.61 14.54
C PHE A 292 -54.01 -5.13 14.97
N THR A 293 -53.38 -4.19 14.23
CA THR A 293 -52.15 -3.52 14.67
C THR A 293 -52.42 -2.34 15.59
N GLU A 294 -53.67 -1.86 15.68
CA GLU A 294 -54.08 -0.89 16.67
C GLU A 294 -53.99 -1.51 18.07
N THR A 295 -53.32 -0.82 19.00
CA THR A 295 -53.00 -1.36 20.34
C THR A 295 -54.23 -1.83 21.12
N GLN A 296 -55.38 -1.18 20.91
CA GLN A 296 -56.65 -1.54 21.56
C GLN A 296 -57.22 -2.86 21.02
N ASN A 297 -57.22 -3.01 19.69
CA ASN A 297 -57.70 -4.22 19.02
C ASN A 297 -56.75 -5.39 19.25
N LEU A 298 -55.43 -5.15 19.24
CA LEU A 298 -54.41 -6.15 19.55
C LEU A 298 -54.53 -6.63 21.00
N PHE A 299 -54.75 -5.71 21.95
CA PHE A 299 -54.95 -6.06 23.35
C PHE A 299 -56.24 -6.88 23.55
N ALA A 300 -57.34 -6.46 22.93
CA ALA A 300 -58.59 -7.22 22.96
C ALA A 300 -58.42 -8.63 22.36
N LEU A 301 -57.67 -8.74 21.25
CA LEU A 301 -57.36 -10.03 20.62
C LEU A 301 -56.49 -10.91 21.53
N ALA A 302 -55.47 -10.34 22.16
CA ALA A 302 -54.57 -11.07 23.05
C ALA A 302 -55.27 -11.55 24.34
N VAL A 303 -56.13 -10.72 24.95
CA VAL A 303 -56.86 -11.10 26.19
C VAL A 303 -57.91 -12.17 25.93
N ASN A 304 -58.59 -12.12 24.78
CA ASN A 304 -59.61 -13.11 24.42
C ASN A 304 -59.02 -14.38 23.80
N SER A 305 -57.72 -14.39 23.48
CA SER A 305 -57.06 -15.57 22.94
C SER A 305 -56.82 -16.66 24.00
N PRO A 306 -56.89 -17.95 23.62
CA PRO A 306 -56.61 -19.05 24.52
C PRO A 306 -55.15 -19.03 25.01
N PRO A 307 -54.88 -19.54 26.23
CA PRO A 307 -53.52 -19.55 26.77
C PRO A 307 -52.61 -20.41 25.90
N SER A 308 -51.54 -19.80 25.41
CA SER A 308 -50.53 -20.46 24.59
C SER A 308 -49.55 -21.25 25.49
N GLN A 309 -49.14 -22.45 25.10
CA GLN A 309 -48.21 -23.24 25.93
C GLN A 309 -46.80 -22.62 25.98
N ARG A 310 -46.37 -21.91 24.93
CA ARG A 310 -45.03 -21.33 24.83
C ARG A 310 -44.89 -19.99 25.55
N LEU A 311 -45.96 -19.21 25.69
CA LEU A 311 -46.00 -18.02 26.55
C LEU A 311 -46.23 -18.35 28.04
N GLY A 312 -46.32 -19.64 28.38
CA GLY A 312 -46.44 -20.11 29.76
C GLY A 312 -45.23 -19.69 30.60
N GLY A 313 -45.47 -18.88 31.64
CA GLY A 313 -44.43 -18.36 32.55
C GLY A 313 -44.14 -16.87 32.41
N SER A 314 -44.71 -16.18 31.41
CA SER A 314 -44.44 -14.76 31.14
C SER A 314 -45.43 -13.78 31.76
N CYS A 315 -46.05 -14.16 32.90
CA CYS A 315 -47.21 -13.52 33.53
C CYS A 315 -47.03 -12.05 34.02
N ALA A 316 -45.88 -11.41 33.79
CA ALA A 316 -45.65 -10.00 34.16
C ALA A 316 -44.58 -9.28 33.33
N ALA A 317 -43.52 -10.00 32.92
CA ALA A 317 -42.40 -9.41 32.17
C ALA A 317 -42.58 -9.44 30.64
N GLY A 318 -43.66 -10.07 30.16
CA GLY A 318 -43.88 -10.33 28.74
C GLY A 318 -42.96 -11.43 28.19
N PRO A 319 -43.26 -11.95 26.99
CA PRO A 319 -42.44 -13.00 26.38
C PRO A 319 -41.07 -12.49 25.91
N GLN A 320 -40.05 -13.33 26.03
CA GLN A 320 -38.68 -13.03 25.59
C GLN A 320 -38.08 -14.18 24.78
N GLY A 321 -37.24 -13.80 23.80
CA GLY A 321 -36.42 -14.74 23.03
C GLY A 321 -37.24 -15.82 22.33
N ASP A 322 -36.94 -17.08 22.63
CA ASP A 322 -37.54 -18.25 21.99
C ASP A 322 -39.05 -18.39 22.24
N GLN A 323 -39.62 -17.67 23.21
CA GLN A 323 -41.06 -17.58 23.42
C GLN A 323 -41.80 -16.82 22.31
N LEU A 324 -41.09 -15.96 21.57
CA LEU A 324 -41.60 -15.24 20.40
C LEU A 324 -41.31 -15.97 19.08
N ASN A 325 -40.48 -17.02 19.11
CA ASN A 325 -40.07 -17.78 17.93
C ASN A 325 -41.09 -18.88 17.60
N VAL A 326 -42.36 -18.50 17.52
CA VAL A 326 -43.46 -19.37 17.08
C VAL A 326 -44.34 -18.61 16.11
N ASP A 327 -44.89 -19.35 15.16
CA ASP A 327 -45.83 -18.77 14.20
C ASP A 327 -47.17 -18.55 14.89
N PHE A 328 -47.60 -17.29 14.97
CA PHE A 328 -48.88 -16.91 15.55
C PHE A 328 -49.85 -16.58 14.42
N HIS A 329 -50.97 -17.30 14.38
CA HIS A 329 -52.02 -17.04 13.41
C HIS A 329 -53.26 -16.46 14.10
N VAL A 330 -53.92 -15.52 13.42
CA VAL A 330 -55.25 -15.03 13.82
C VAL A 330 -56.28 -15.97 13.22
N GLU A 331 -56.93 -16.79 14.06
CA GLU A 331 -58.05 -17.64 13.66
C GLU A 331 -59.38 -16.95 13.99
N HIS A 332 -60.40 -17.25 13.19
CA HIS A 332 -61.77 -16.74 13.36
C HIS A 332 -62.73 -17.90 13.57
N GLU A 333 -63.47 -17.89 14.69
CA GLU A 333 -64.50 -18.90 14.93
C GLU A 333 -65.83 -18.46 14.31
N GLU A 334 -66.23 -19.13 13.23
CA GLU A 334 -67.42 -18.77 12.44
C GLU A 334 -68.74 -18.78 13.23
N LYS A 335 -68.83 -19.54 14.33
CA LYS A 335 -70.05 -19.67 15.13
C LYS A 335 -70.27 -18.54 16.12
N SER A 336 -69.19 -17.86 16.51
CA SER A 336 -69.20 -16.89 17.61
C SER A 336 -68.67 -15.52 17.17
N SER A 337 -68.19 -15.39 15.92
CA SER A 337 -67.57 -14.19 15.35
C SER A 337 -66.41 -13.65 16.18
N HIS A 338 -65.77 -14.50 16.99
CA HIS A 338 -64.62 -14.14 17.80
C HIS A 338 -63.32 -14.43 17.05
N PHE A 339 -62.42 -13.45 17.06
CA PHE A 339 -61.04 -13.59 16.60
C PHE A 339 -60.15 -13.91 17.78
N TYR A 340 -59.19 -14.81 17.59
CA TYR A 340 -58.20 -15.14 18.61
C TYR A 340 -56.86 -15.51 17.97
N LEU A 341 -55.80 -15.36 18.75
CA LEU A 341 -54.46 -15.82 18.39
C LEU A 341 -54.30 -17.29 18.76
N LYS A 342 -53.69 -18.06 17.87
CA LYS A 342 -53.34 -19.46 18.12
C LYS A 342 -51.94 -19.76 17.61
N GLU A 343 -51.20 -20.54 18.38
CA GLU A 343 -49.91 -21.09 17.95
C GLU A 343 -50.13 -22.02 16.76
N GLY A 344 -49.31 -21.88 15.71
CA GLY A 344 -49.29 -22.81 14.58
C GLY A 344 -48.99 -24.23 15.08
N SER A 345 -49.81 -25.20 14.69
CA SER A 345 -49.53 -26.61 14.99
C SER A 345 -48.25 -27.02 14.26
N ILE A 346 -47.22 -27.43 14.99
CA ILE A 346 -45.98 -27.94 14.44
C ILE A 346 -46.29 -29.24 13.67
N SER A 347 -46.58 -29.12 12.38
CA SER A 347 -46.54 -30.22 11.41
C SER A 347 -45.43 -29.99 10.39
N SER A 348 -44.27 -29.56 10.88
CA SER A 348 -42.99 -29.76 10.21
C SER A 348 -41.90 -29.71 11.27
N ALA A 349 -41.37 -30.89 11.61
CA ALA A 349 -40.19 -31.03 12.44
C ALA A 349 -39.04 -30.21 11.85
N PHE A 350 -38.64 -29.17 12.57
CA PHE A 350 -37.29 -28.66 12.50
C PHE A 350 -36.76 -28.69 13.94
N GLU A 351 -36.18 -29.84 14.32
CA GLU A 351 -35.28 -29.89 15.46
C GLU A 351 -34.08 -28.99 15.13
N PRO A 352 -33.87 -27.86 15.84
CA PRO A 352 -32.59 -27.19 15.72
C PRO A 352 -31.54 -28.13 16.32
N PRO A 353 -30.39 -28.37 15.64
CA PRO A 353 -29.35 -29.19 16.22
C PRO A 353 -28.89 -28.49 17.49
N SER A 354 -28.96 -29.20 18.62
CA SER A 354 -28.32 -28.79 19.86
C SER A 354 -26.82 -28.76 19.62
N VAL A 355 -26.29 -27.61 19.21
CA VAL A 355 -24.85 -27.36 19.23
C VAL A 355 -24.46 -27.21 20.69
N GLU A 356 -24.09 -28.32 21.32
CA GLU A 356 -23.29 -28.32 22.54
C GLU A 356 -22.00 -27.55 22.25
N LEU A 357 -21.96 -26.27 22.64
CA LEU A 357 -20.73 -25.53 22.77
C LEU A 357 -19.93 -26.14 23.92
N LYS A 358 -19.05 -27.06 23.54
CA LYS A 358 -18.06 -27.69 24.43
C LYS A 358 -17.23 -26.60 25.11
N ASN A 359 -17.55 -26.36 26.38
CA ASN A 359 -16.78 -25.53 27.30
C ASN A 359 -15.29 -25.89 27.24
N ARG A 360 -14.46 -24.93 26.82
CA ARG A 360 -13.03 -24.93 27.10
C ARG A 360 -12.73 -23.67 27.92
N ASN A 361 -12.76 -23.83 29.24
CA ASN A 361 -12.18 -22.88 30.17
C ASN A 361 -10.66 -22.84 29.96
N VAL A 362 -10.15 -21.72 29.46
CA VAL A 362 -8.84 -21.19 29.83
C VAL A 362 -9.04 -19.70 30.06
N GLY A 363 -8.91 -19.28 31.31
CA GLY A 363 -9.27 -17.95 31.76
C GLY A 363 -8.33 -16.87 31.27
N VAL A 364 -8.91 -15.73 30.88
CA VAL A 364 -8.43 -14.38 31.19
C VAL A 364 -9.67 -13.49 31.23
N GLY A 365 -9.84 -12.71 32.29
CA GLY A 365 -10.97 -11.81 32.46
C GLY A 365 -10.99 -10.72 31.40
N LEU A 366 -12.05 -10.67 30.60
CA LEU A 366 -12.44 -9.51 29.81
C LEU A 366 -13.97 -9.50 29.74
N LYS A 367 -14.56 -8.41 30.25
CA LYS A 367 -16.00 -8.11 30.11
C LYS A 367 -16.30 -7.92 28.62
N SER A 368 -16.72 -8.97 27.94
CA SER A 368 -17.19 -8.88 26.55
C SER A 368 -18.62 -8.34 26.57
N ARG A 369 -18.76 -7.05 26.22
CA ARG A 369 -20.03 -6.49 25.75
C ARG A 369 -20.27 -7.03 24.35
N THR A 370 -21.23 -7.93 24.20
CA THR A 370 -21.80 -8.30 22.90
C THR A 370 -22.55 -7.10 22.33
N ALA A 371 -21.87 -6.32 21.50
CA ALA A 371 -22.46 -5.27 20.69
C ALA A 371 -22.93 -5.91 19.36
N SER A 372 -24.25 -5.94 19.12
CA SER A 372 -24.78 -6.27 17.80
C SER A 372 -24.59 -5.06 16.87
N SER A 373 -24.43 -5.29 15.57
CA SER A 373 -24.12 -4.27 14.55
C SER A 373 -25.11 -3.08 14.49
N TYR A 374 -26.24 -3.15 15.18
CA TYR A 374 -27.21 -2.06 15.35
C TYR A 374 -26.84 -1.05 16.44
N SER A 375 -25.97 -1.41 17.40
CA SER A 375 -25.59 -0.53 18.52
C SER A 375 -24.47 0.46 18.20
N MET A 376 -23.88 0.41 16.99
CA MET A 376 -22.82 1.34 16.57
C MET A 376 -23.32 2.56 15.79
N LEU A 377 -24.62 2.66 15.51
CA LEU A 377 -25.20 3.77 14.73
C LEU A 377 -26.00 4.79 15.55
N SER A 378 -26.06 4.64 16.88
CA SER A 378 -26.70 5.60 17.78
C SER A 378 -25.70 6.18 18.77
N ASN A 379 -24.76 6.99 18.29
CA ASN A 379 -24.01 7.90 19.17
C ASN A 379 -24.82 9.18 19.40
N LYS A 380 -25.25 9.37 20.65
CA LYS A 380 -25.75 10.64 21.18
C LYS A 380 -24.72 11.74 20.92
N ARG A 381 -25.12 12.77 20.16
CA ARG A 381 -24.46 14.08 20.21
C ARG A 381 -24.71 14.69 21.59
N SER A 382 -23.66 14.85 22.40
CA SER A 382 -23.68 15.79 23.51
C SER A 382 -23.09 17.11 23.02
N PHE A 383 -23.91 18.14 23.02
CA PHE A 383 -23.48 19.53 22.88
C PHE A 383 -22.55 19.91 24.03
N LEU A 384 -21.46 20.58 23.68
CA LEU A 384 -20.79 21.61 24.48
C LEU A 384 -20.63 22.83 23.58
#